data_AF-A0A8X6J052-F1
#
_entry.id   AF-A0A8X6J052-F1
#
_cell.length_a   1.000
_cell.length_b   1.000
_cell.length_c   1.000
_cell.angle_alpha   90.00
_cell.angle_beta   90.00
_cell.angle_gamma   90.00
#
_symmetry.space_group_name_H-M   'P 1'
#
loop_
_entity.id
_entity.type
_entity.pdbx_description
1 polymer ?
#
loop_
_entity_poly.entity_id
_entity_poly.type
_entity_poly.pdbx_seq_one_letter_code
_entity_poly.pdbx_strand_id
1 'polypeptide(L)' 'MECHSEFVEALGNNAIPYRTVARWVAKFQLGRVSTSEEQRSGRPLSVRIDVARAIIEQLMDEDRRWKLRELKRTSGI' A
#
# COMPACT_ATOMS: atom_id res chain seq x y z
N MET A 1 24.68 -17.40 2.35
CA MET A 1 23.56 -17.27 1.40
C MET A 1 24.08 -16.48 0.22
N GLU A 2 24.24 -17.13 -0.93
CA GLU A 2 24.88 -16.61 -2.14
C GLU A 2 24.27 -15.27 -2.63
N CYS A 3 22.96 -15.14 -2.50
CA CYS A 3 22.23 -13.95 -2.91
C CYS A 3 22.66 -12.66 -2.17
N HIS A 4 22.97 -12.71 -0.86
CA HIS A 4 23.41 -11.49 -0.16
C HIS A 4 24.82 -11.06 -0.58
N SER A 5 25.72 -12.00 -0.84
CA SER A 5 27.07 -11.68 -1.35
C SER A 5 27.01 -10.97 -2.70
N GLU A 6 26.13 -11.41 -3.61
CA GLU A 6 25.91 -10.74 -4.90
C GLU A 6 25.40 -9.30 -4.73
N PHE A 7 24.48 -9.07 -3.79
CA PHE A 7 24.02 -7.71 -3.46
C PHE A 7 25.15 -6.82 -2.94
N VAL A 8 26.04 -7.36 -2.10
CA VAL A 8 27.21 -6.62 -1.56
C VAL A 8 28.23 -6.33 -2.66
N GLU A 9 28.49 -7.29 -3.55
CA GLU A 9 29.39 -7.11 -4.68
C GLU A 9 28.89 -6.04 -5.65
N ALA A 10 27.59 -6.04 -5.97
CA ALA A 10 26.99 -5.10 -6.92
C ALA A 10 26.74 -3.70 -6.33
N LEU A 11 26.37 -3.59 -5.05
CA LEU A 11 25.90 -2.33 -4.43
C LEU A 11 26.81 -1.79 -3.33
N GLY A 12 27.79 -2.56 -2.87
CA GLY A 12 28.73 -2.17 -1.81
C GLY A 12 28.01 -1.65 -0.56
N ASN A 13 28.28 -0.40 -0.18
CA ASN A 13 27.68 0.23 1.00
C ASN A 13 26.17 0.48 0.89
N ASN A 14 25.61 0.45 -0.32
CA ASN A 14 24.17 0.59 -0.55
C ASN A 14 23.44 -0.76 -0.52
N ALA A 15 24.17 -1.86 -0.27
CA ALA A 15 23.58 -3.18 -0.22
C ALA A 15 22.55 -3.30 0.92
N ILE A 16 21.47 -4.01 0.61
CA ILE A 16 20.40 -4.25 1.56
C ILE A 16 20.91 -5.21 2.65
N PRO A 17 20.57 -4.99 3.94
CA PRO A 17 21.04 -5.86 5.02
C PRO A 17 20.64 -7.33 4.83
N TYR A 18 21.54 -8.24 5.20
CA TYR A 18 21.34 -9.69 5.16
C TYR A 18 19.96 -10.17 5.65
N ARG A 19 19.49 -9.64 6.79
CA ARG A 19 18.18 -10.02 7.35
C ARG A 19 17.01 -9.79 6.40
N THR A 20 17.07 -8.73 5.60
CA THR A 20 16.01 -8.36 4.67
C THR A 20 16.06 -9.26 3.44
N VAL A 21 17.26 -9.52 2.91
CA VAL A 21 17.48 -10.46 1.81
C VAL A 21 17.01 -11.86 2.20
N ALA A 22 17.40 -12.35 3.38
CA ALA A 22 16.96 -13.65 3.89
C ALA A 22 15.43 -13.76 4.00
N ARG A 23 14.76 -12.70 4.48
CA ARG A 23 13.30 -12.64 4.56
C ARG A 23 12.64 -12.68 3.18
N TRP A 24 13.20 -11.98 2.19
CA TRP A 24 12.71 -12.01 0.82
C TRP A 24 12.89 -13.39 0.19
N VAL A 25 14.08 -13.98 0.30
CA VAL A 25 14.37 -15.33 -0.21
C VAL A 25 13.39 -16.35 0.37
N ALA A 26 13.12 -16.31 1.68
CA ALA A 26 12.12 -17.19 2.30
C ALA A 26 10.70 -16.97 1.72
N LYS A 27 10.28 -15.71 1.49
CA LYS A 27 8.98 -15.42 0.87
C LYS A 27 8.89 -15.96 -0.57
N PHE A 28 9.95 -15.82 -1.37
CA PHE A 28 10.01 -16.37 -2.73
C PHE A 28 9.99 -17.90 -2.73
N GLN A 29 10.71 -18.53 -1.81
CA GLN A 29 10.67 -20.00 -1.61
C GLN A 29 9.28 -20.50 -1.21
N LEU A 30 8.51 -19.69 -0.48
CA LEU A 30 7.10 -19.96 -0.15
C LEU A 30 6.13 -19.68 -1.32
N GLY A 31 6.63 -19.39 -2.53
CA GLY A 31 5.82 -19.21 -3.73
C GLY A 31 5.31 -17.80 -3.97
N ARG A 32 5.76 -16.80 -3.21
CA ARG A 32 5.47 -15.39 -3.53
C ARG A 32 6.15 -15.04 -4.85
N VAL A 33 5.40 -14.51 -5.82
CA VAL A 33 5.95 -14.02 -7.11
C VAL A 33 5.99 -12.49 -7.17
N SER A 34 5.09 -11.82 -6.44
CA SER A 34 5.00 -10.36 -6.44
C SER A 34 6.15 -9.70 -5.70
N THR A 35 6.78 -8.73 -6.35
CA THR A 35 7.79 -7.83 -5.77
C THR A 35 7.17 -6.61 -5.08
N SER A 36 5.86 -6.39 -5.25
CA SER A 36 5.15 -5.28 -4.62
C SER A 36 5.07 -5.48 -3.11
N GLU A 37 5.07 -4.36 -2.39
CA GLU A 37 4.81 -4.36 -0.95
C GLU A 37 3.41 -4.92 -0.68
N GLU A 38 3.30 -5.71 0.40
CA GLU A 38 1.98 -6.09 0.91
C GLU A 38 1.28 -4.85 1.45
N GLN A 39 -0.06 -4.85 1.35
CA GLN A 39 -0.85 -3.83 2.01
C GLN A 39 -0.51 -3.83 3.50
N ARG A 40 0.02 -2.70 3.98
CA ARG A 40 0.40 -2.56 5.38
C ARG A 40 -0.85 -2.77 6.24
N SER A 41 -0.72 -3.59 7.28
CA SER A 41 -1.74 -3.70 8.31
C SER A 41 -1.93 -2.32 8.95
N GLY A 42 -3.12 -1.77 8.79
CA GLY A 42 -3.50 -0.42 9.17
C GLY A 42 -4.95 -0.17 8.79
N ARG A 43 -5.43 1.06 8.93
CA ARG A 43 -6.79 1.41 8.52
C ARG A 43 -6.96 1.10 7.02
N PRO A 44 -7.89 0.22 6.61
CA PRO A 44 -8.11 -0.05 5.19
C PRO A 44 -8.51 1.25 4.50
N LEU A 45 -7.65 1.75 3.61
CA LEU A 45 -7.94 2.93 2.80
C LEU A 45 -9.07 2.61 1.82
N SER A 46 -9.02 1.44 1.17
CA SER A 46 -10.01 1.02 0.15
C SER A 46 -11.44 0.99 0.68
N VAL A 47 -11.70 0.28 1.78
CA VAL A 47 -13.06 0.15 2.35
C VAL A 47 -13.67 1.51 2.71
N ARG A 48 -12.84 2.45 3.20
CA ARG A 48 -13.31 3.82 3.48
C ARG A 48 -13.53 4.63 2.22
N ILE A 49 -12.65 4.48 1.24
CA ILE A 49 -12.71 5.23 -0.01
C ILE A 49 -13.91 4.78 -0.85
N ASP A 50 -14.22 3.49 -0.93
CA ASP A 50 -15.29 2.98 -1.78
C ASP A 50 -16.67 3.40 -1.25
N VAL A 51 -16.87 3.28 0.07
CA VAL A 51 -18.11 3.74 0.73
C VAL A 51 -18.22 5.27 0.67
N ALA A 52 -17.15 6.00 0.97
CA ALA A 52 -17.16 7.46 0.88
C ALA A 52 -17.40 7.95 -0.56
N ARG A 53 -16.84 7.27 -1.56
CA ARG A 53 -17.06 7.57 -2.98
C ARG A 53 -18.53 7.41 -3.34
N ALA A 54 -19.15 6.28 -3.00
CA ALA A 54 -20.57 6.06 -3.28
C ALA A 54 -21.47 7.12 -2.62
N ILE A 55 -21.16 7.51 -1.37
CA ILE A 55 -21.86 8.60 -0.68
C ILE A 55 -21.67 9.94 -1.40
N ILE A 56 -20.45 10.26 -1.82
CA ILE A 56 -20.16 11.52 -2.53
C ILE A 56 -20.86 11.55 -3.89
N GLU A 57 -20.83 10.46 -4.65
CA GLU A 57 -21.54 10.32 -5.92
C GLU A 57 -23.04 10.57 -5.73
N GLN A 58 -23.67 9.93 -4.74
CA GLN A 58 -25.08 10.16 -4.43
C GLN A 58 -25.36 11.61 -4.02
N LEU A 59 -24.55 12.21 -3.15
CA LEU A 59 -24.73 13.60 -2.72
C LEU A 59 -24.60 14.58 -3.89
N MET A 60 -23.69 14.29 -4.84
CA MET A 60 -23.48 15.10 -6.03
C MET A 60 -24.60 14.95 -7.07
N ASP A 61 -25.24 13.78 -7.14
CA ASP A 61 -26.42 13.56 -8.00
C ASP A 61 -27.65 14.32 -7.47
N GLU A 62 -27.79 14.44 -6.14
CA GLU A 62 -28.89 15.17 -5.48
C GLU A 62 -28.71 16.69 -5.56
N ASP A 63 -27.53 17.21 -5.22
CA ASP A 63 -27.16 18.62 -5.34
C ASP A 63 -25.66 18.74 -5.64
N ARG A 64 -25.27 19.59 -6.59
CA ARG A 64 -23.85 19.80 -6.91
C ARG A 64 -23.21 20.94 -6.12
N ARG A 65 -23.97 21.70 -5.34
CA ARG A 65 -23.50 22.90 -4.61
C ARG A 65 -22.98 22.60 -3.20
N TRP A 66 -22.21 21.54 -3.04
CA TRP A 66 -21.61 21.21 -1.74
C TRP A 66 -20.28 21.92 -1.52
N LYS A 67 -20.04 22.35 -0.28
CA LYS A 67 -18.69 22.74 0.15
C LYS A 67 -17.89 21.50 0.55
N LEU A 68 -16.59 21.52 0.29
CA LEU A 68 -15.69 20.41 0.62
C LEU A 68 -15.77 19.98 2.11
N ARG A 69 -15.97 20.93 3.03
CA ARG A 69 -16.11 20.64 4.47
C ARG A 69 -17.38 19.84 4.79
N GLU A 70 -18.45 20.10 4.06
CA GLU A 70 -19.74 19.42 4.26
C GLU A 70 -19.66 18.01 3.70
N LEU A 71 -19.10 17.83 2.50
CA LEU A 71 -18.84 16.51 1.92
C LEU A 71 -17.99 15.66 2.86
N LYS A 72 -16.90 16.23 3.39
CA LYS A 72 -16.00 15.52 4.31
C LYS A 72 -16.74 15.01 5.55
N ARG A 73 -17.55 15.86 6.17
CA ARG A 73 -18.35 15.51 7.35
C ARG A 73 -19.37 14.41 7.03
N THR A 74 -20.04 14.47 5.88
CA THR A 74 -21.11 13.54 5.52
C THR A 74 -20.58 12.19 5.02
N SER A 75 -19.47 12.18 4.28
CA SER A 75 -18.86 10.96 3.72
C SER A 75 -17.86 10.27 4.66
N GLY A 76 -17.45 10.92 5.76
CA GLY A 76 -16.61 10.31 6.80
C GLY A 76 -15.13 10.13 6.44
N ILE A 77 -14.67 10.84 5.41
CA ILE A 77 -13.25 10.98 5.00
C ILE A 77 -12.57 12.19 5.63
#